data_AF-A0A354GY38-F1
#
_entry.id   AF-A0A354GY38-F1
#
_cell.length_a   1.000
_cell.length_b   1.000
_cell.length_c   1.000
_cell.angle_alpha   90.00
_cell.angle_beta   90.00
_cell.angle_gamma   90.00
#
_symmetry.space_group_name_H-M   'P 1'
#
loop_
_entity.id
_entity.type
_entity.pdbx_description
1 polymer ?
#
loop_
_entity_poly.entity_id
_entity_poly.type
_entity_poly.pdbx_seq_one_letter_code
_entity_poly.pdbx_strand_id
1 'polypeptide(L)' 'MILAYEEFVDFLAAGTTPQGVIDFRPSDETKLRVADLIRRQKTTSLSSDETAELNQYLQIEHLMRLAKARARQRLAAG' A
#
# COMPACT_ATOMS: atom_id res chain seq x y z
N MET A 1 14.85 2.92 -2.32
CA MET A 1 13.39 3.09 -2.52
C MET A 1 12.71 2.15 -1.55
N ILE A 2 11.52 2.45 -1.03
CA ILE A 2 10.86 1.59 -0.02
C ILE A 2 10.15 0.44 -0.73
N LEU A 3 10.23 -0.77 -0.16
CA LEU A 3 9.69 -2.01 -0.72
C LEU A 3 8.23 -1.87 -1.17
N ALA A 4 7.37 -1.24 -0.36
CA ALA A 4 5.96 -1.00 -0.70
C ALA A 4 5.75 -0.17 -1.97
N TYR A 5 6.66 0.76 -2.27
CA TYR A 5 6.59 1.63 -3.44
C TYR A 5 7.02 0.88 -4.70
N GLU A 6 8.08 0.06 -4.58
CA GLU A 6 8.54 -0.81 -5.67
C GLU A 6 7.46 -1.82 -6.05
N GLU A 7 6.87 -2.51 -5.07
CA GLU A 7 5.75 -3.45 -5.30
C GLU A 7 4.55 -2.78 -5.97
N PHE A 8 4.24 -1.54 -5.57
CA PHE A 8 3.14 -0.79 -6.16
C PHE A 8 3.44 -0.35 -7.59
N VAL A 9 4.66 0.13 -7.86
CA VAL A 9 5.08 0.52 -9.21
C VAL A 9 5.13 -0.69 -10.15
N ASP A 10 5.67 -1.82 -9.67
CA ASP A 10 5.69 -3.07 -10.44
C ASP A 10 4.28 -3.57 -10.75
N PHE A 11 3.36 -3.48 -9.78
CA PHE A 11 1.95 -3.80 -10.02
C PHE A 11 1.31 -2.91 -11.09
N LEU A 12 1.63 -1.62 -11.10
CA LEU A 12 1.16 -0.71 -12.16
C LEU A 12 1.79 -1.03 -13.52
N ALA A 13 3.09 -1.31 -13.55
CA ALA A 13 3.86 -1.60 -14.76
C ALA A 13 3.47 -2.93 -15.41
N ALA A 14 3.08 -3.93 -14.62
CA ALA A 14 2.61 -5.23 -15.09
C ALA A 14 1.28 -5.18 -15.85
N GLY A 15 0.58 -4.04 -15.84
CA GLY A 15 -0.75 -3.87 -16.41
C GLY A 15 -1.82 -4.24 -15.40
N THR A 16 -2.68 -3.27 -15.05
CA THR A 16 -3.71 -3.46 -14.04
C THR A 16 -5.08 -3.73 -14.66
N THR A 17 -5.83 -4.65 -14.07
CA THR A 17 -7.25 -4.87 -14.35
C THR A 17 -8.09 -4.47 -13.13
N PRO A 18 -9.38 -4.12 -13.29
CA PRO A 18 -10.23 -3.84 -12.13
C PRO A 18 -10.22 -4.99 -11.10
N GLN A 19 -10.21 -6.24 -11.55
CA GLN A 19 -10.09 -7.41 -10.68
C GLN A 19 -8.73 -7.45 -9.98
N GLY A 20 -7.63 -7.28 -10.71
CA GLY A 20 -6.28 -7.24 -10.15
C GLY A 20 -6.09 -6.13 -9.12
N VAL A 21 -6.72 -4.96 -9.31
CA VAL A 21 -6.70 -3.87 -8.32
C VAL A 21 -7.43 -4.25 -7.04
N ILE A 22 -8.55 -4.98 -7.13
CA ILE A 22 -9.29 -5.47 -5.96
C ILE A 22 -8.48 -6.49 -5.18
N ASP A 23 -7.85 -7.41 -5.90
CA ASP A 23 -7.10 -8.54 -5.36
C ASP A 23 -5.70 -8.14 -4.89
N PHE A 24 -5.16 -7.01 -5.35
CA PHE A 24 -3.86 -6.52 -4.93
C PHE A 24 -3.76 -6.44 -3.40
N ARG A 25 -2.72 -7.06 -2.87
CA ARG A 25 -2.35 -6.99 -1.46
C ARG A 25 -0.83 -6.77 -1.41
N PRO A 26 -0.33 -5.90 -0.53
CA PRO A 26 1.11 -5.81 -0.29
C PRO A 26 1.67 -7.17 0.11
N SER A 27 2.96 -7.41 -0.10
CA SER A 27 3.61 -8.61 0.41
C SER A 27 3.55 -8.67 1.94
N ASP A 28 3.76 -9.87 2.47
CA ASP A 28 3.82 -10.06 3.91
C ASP A 28 5.02 -9.36 4.53
N GLU A 29 6.12 -9.20 3.79
CA GLU A 29 7.28 -8.42 4.21
C GLU A 29 6.90 -6.94 4.40
N THR A 30 6.22 -6.34 3.42
CA THR A 30 5.71 -4.97 3.54
C THR A 30 4.76 -4.82 4.73
N LYS A 31 3.85 -5.77 4.96
CA LYS A 31 2.93 -5.73 6.10
C LYS A 31 3.65 -5.83 7.45
N LEU A 32 4.63 -6.73 7.57
CA LEU A 32 5.43 -6.90 8.78
C LEU A 32 6.24 -5.64 9.09
N ARG A 33 6.85 -5.04 8.07
CA ARG A 33 7.60 -3.79 8.21
C ARG A 33 6.73 -2.64 8.72
N VAL A 34 5.55 -2.45 8.12
CA VAL A 34 4.60 -1.42 8.55
C VAL A 34 4.09 -1.69 9.96
N ALA A 35 3.80 -2.94 10.29
CA ALA A 35 3.36 -3.32 11.63
C ALA A 35 4.44 -3.00 12.68
N ASP A 36 5.72 -3.25 12.38
CA ASP A 36 6.83 -2.87 13.25
C ASP A 36 6.95 -1.35 13.39
N LEU A 37 6.83 -0.59 12.30
CA LEU A 37 6.85 0.88 12.33
C LEU A 37 5.70 1.45 13.17
N ILE A 38 4.48 0.93 13.04
CA ILE A 38 3.32 1.34 13.86
C ILE A 38 3.55 0.98 15.33
N ARG A 39 4.11 -0.20 15.60
CA ARG A 39 4.43 -0.63 16.98
C ARG A 39 5.47 0.29 17.60
N ARG A 40 6.53 0.59 16.84
CA ARG A 40 7.61 1.49 17.24
C ARG A 40 7.05 2.88 17.49
N GLN A 41 6.26 3.46 16.59
CA GLN A 41 5.61 4.77 16.77
C GLN A 41 4.86 4.92 18.10
N LYS A 42 4.24 3.84 18.59
CA LYS A 42 3.49 3.84 19.86
C LYS A 42 4.36 3.60 21.09
N THR A 43 5.53 2.98 20.93
CA THR A 43 6.38 2.52 22.04
C THR A 43 7.66 3.36 22.17
N THR A 44 8.08 4.02 21.10
CA THR A 44 9.34 4.76 20.96
C THR A 44 9.15 5.86 19.90
N SER A 45 9.94 6.92 19.96
CA SER A 45 9.94 7.90 18.87
C SER A 45 10.55 7.27 17.61
N LEU A 46 9.80 7.32 16.50
CA LEU A 46 10.35 6.95 15.19
C LEU A 46 11.40 7.98 14.75
N SER A 47 12.39 7.51 14.00
CA SER A 47 13.25 8.44 13.27
C SER A 47 12.46 9.19 12.19
N SER A 48 13.00 10.29 11.70
CA SER A 48 12.40 11.04 10.58
C SER A 48 12.21 10.15 9.34
N ASP A 49 13.17 9.26 9.08
CA ASP A 49 13.13 8.34 7.93
C ASP A 49 12.06 7.25 8.12
N GLU A 50 11.97 6.65 9.31
CA GLU A 50 10.94 5.66 9.65
C GLU A 50 9.52 6.28 9.60
N THR A 51 9.39 7.55 10.03
CA THR A 51 8.13 8.30 9.95
C THR A 51 7.76 8.61 8.50
N ALA A 52 8.73 8.98 7.67
CA ALA A 52 8.52 9.19 6.24
C ALA A 52 8.07 7.89 5.54
N GLU A 53 8.73 6.76 5.87
CA GLU A 53 8.38 5.43 5.36
C GLU A 53 6.93 5.06 5.70
N LEU A 54 6.53 5.23 6.96
CA LEU A 54 5.16 4.96 7.41
C LEU A 54 4.13 5.88 6.73
N ASN A 55 4.43 7.17 6.61
CA ASN A 55 3.54 8.12 5.93
C ASN A 55 3.37 7.79 4.45
N GLN A 56 4.44 7.39 3.76
CA GLN A 56 4.37 6.98 2.37
C GLN A 56 3.53 5.71 2.18
N TYR A 57 3.69 4.72 3.07
CA TYR A 57 2.84 3.53 3.05
C TYR A 57 1.35 3.90 3.22
N LEU A 58 1.02 4.76 4.19
CA LEU A 58 -0.35 5.21 4.44
C LEU A 58 -0.96 5.92 3.21
N GLN A 59 -0.16 6.69 2.47
CA GLN A 59 -0.59 7.32 1.22
C GLN A 59 -0.94 6.28 0.14
N ILE A 60 -0.07 5.29 -0.08
CA ILE A 60 -0.34 4.20 -1.04
C ILE A 60 -1.59 3.43 -0.63
N GLU A 61 -1.72 3.10 0.65
CA GLU A 61 -2.86 2.34 1.17
C GLU A 61 -4.19 3.10 0.98
N HIS A 62 -4.18 4.42 1.20
CA HIS A 62 -5.34 5.27 0.92
C HIS A 62 -5.70 5.29 -0.57
N LEU A 63 -4.71 5.46 -1.46
CA LEU A 63 -4.91 5.40 -2.90
C LEU A 63 -5.47 4.03 -3.34
N MET A 64 -4.93 2.94 -2.79
CA MET A 64 -5.42 1.58 -3.06
C MET A 64 -6.86 1.40 -2.61
N ARG A 65 -7.27 1.93 -1.44
CA ARG A 65 -8.68 1.89 -1.01
C ARG A 65 -9.62 2.55 -2.03
N LEU A 66 -9.25 3.73 -2.53
CA LEU A 66 -10.02 4.45 -3.54
C LEU A 66 -10.03 3.71 -4.89
N ALA A 67 -8.88 3.18 -5.31
CA ALA A 67 -8.74 2.41 -6.54
C ALA A 67 -9.63 1.16 -6.51
N LYS A 68 -9.63 0.41 -5.40
CA LYS A 68 -10.51 -0.75 -5.18
C LYS A 68 -11.98 -0.40 -5.22
N ALA A 69 -12.38 0.72 -4.61
CA ALA A 69 -13.77 1.18 -4.65
C ALA A 69 -14.21 1.47 -6.10
N ARG A 70 -13.40 2.20 -6.87
CA ARG A 70 -13.68 2.49 -8.29
C ARG A 70 -13.63 1.24 -9.17
N ALA A 71 -12.73 0.30 -8.88
CA ALA A 71 -12.64 -0.96 -9.61
C ALA A 71 -13.91 -1.81 -9.44
N ARG A 72 -14.44 -1.89 -8.21
CA ARG A 72 -15.73 -2.56 -7.95
C ARG A 72 -16.87 -1.90 -8.70
N GLN A 73 -16.92 -0.58 -8.75
CA GLN A 73 -17.93 0.15 -9.52
C GLN A 73 -17.84 -0.18 -11.02
N ARG A 74 -16.63 -0.23 -11.58
CA ARG A 74 -16.41 -0.59 -12.99
C ARG A 74 -16.83 -2.03 -13.31
N LEU A 75 -16.60 -2.98 -12.41
CA LEU A 75 -17.04 -4.36 -12.57
C LEU A 75 -18.56 -4.54 -12.39
N ALA A 76 -19.20 -3.68 -11.60
CA ALA A 76 -20.66 -3.71 -11.44
C ALA A 76 -21.41 -3.00 -12.58
N ALA A 77 -20.72 -2.14 -13.35
CA ALA A 77 -21.27 -1.36 -14.45
C ALA A 77 -21.01 -1.97 -15.84
N GLY A 78 -20.23 -3.05 -15.92
CA GLY A 78 -19.99 -3.84 -17.14
C GLY A 78 -20.70 -5.17 -17.05
#